data_AF-A0A5N0T831-F1
#
_entry.id   AF-A0A5N0T831-F1
#
_cell.length_a   1.000
_cell.length_b   1.000
_cell.length_c   1.000
_cell.angle_alpha   90.00
_cell.angle_beta   90.00
_cell.angle_gamma   90.00
#
_symmetry.space_group_name_H-M   'P 1'
#
loop_
_entity.id
_entity.type
_entity.pdbx_description
1 polymer ?
#
loop_
_entity_poly.entity_id
_entity_poly.type
_entity_poly.pdbx_seq_one_letter_code
_entity_poly.pdbx_strand_id
1 'polypeptide(L)'
;MLEFLANVVLFVPAGALALLWLGRRAGWWWAAAIGLALSGTIEGVQALMLADRVADVRDLLANTLGSVLGALIVRTVLRTGRGSASRRDRPSPG
;
A
#
# COMPACT_ATOMS: atom_id res chain seq x y z
N MET A 1 9.66 -18.63 -0.91
CA MET A 1 10.15 -17.50 -0.07
C MET A 1 10.51 -16.29 -0.92
N LEU A 2 11.24 -16.46 -2.03
CA LEU A 2 11.46 -15.40 -3.03
C LEU A 2 10.14 -14.85 -3.61
N GLU A 3 9.21 -15.70 -4.00
CA GLU A 3 7.89 -15.31 -4.54
C GLU A 3 7.10 -14.44 -3.54
N PHE A 4 7.05 -14.86 -2.27
CA PHE A 4 6.43 -14.08 -1.19
C PHE A 4 7.04 -12.67 -1.09
N LEU A 5 8.38 -12.56 -1.08
CA LEU A 5 9.04 -11.25 -1.00
C LEU A 5 8.82 -10.41 -2.26
N ALA A 6 8.86 -11.02 -3.44
CA ALA A 6 8.58 -10.35 -4.70
C ALA A 6 7.15 -9.79 -4.73
N ASN A 7 6.16 -10.57 -4.27
CA ASN A 7 4.77 -10.17 -4.15
C ASN A 7 4.58 -9.00 -3.19
N VAL A 8 5.24 -9.04 -2.02
CA VAL A 8 5.29 -7.88 -1.09
C VAL A 8 5.84 -6.64 -1.80
N VAL A 9 7.02 -6.74 -2.43
CA VAL A 9 7.67 -5.58 -3.08
C VAL A 9 6.83 -5.02 -4.22
N LEU A 10 6.20 -5.88 -5.02
CA LEU A 10 5.35 -5.50 -6.15
C LEU A 10 4.13 -4.68 -5.71
N PHE A 11 3.57 -4.99 -4.53
CA PHE A 11 2.38 -4.31 -4.01
C PHE A 11 2.68 -3.03 -3.22
N VAL A 12 3.94 -2.78 -2.84
CA VAL A 12 4.33 -1.53 -2.16
C VAL A 12 3.96 -0.28 -2.98
N PRO A 13 4.31 -0.16 -4.28
CA PRO A 13 3.87 0.96 -5.10
C PRO A 13 2.34 1.09 -5.21
N ALA A 14 1.62 -0.04 -5.29
CA ALA A 14 0.16 -0.04 -5.40
C ALA A 14 -0.49 0.57 -4.14
N GLY A 15 -0.05 0.15 -2.95
CA GLY A 15 -0.54 0.72 -1.68
C GLY A 15 -0.16 2.19 -1.47
N ALA A 16 1.03 2.59 -1.92
CA ALA A 16 1.47 3.98 -1.93
C ALA A 16 0.56 4.85 -2.81
N LEU A 17 0.31 4.43 -4.05
CA LEU A 17 -0.57 5.11 -5.00
C LEU A 17 -2.02 5.16 -4.49
N ALA A 18 -2.52 4.08 -3.89
CA ALA A 18 -3.86 4.04 -3.31
C ALA A 18 -4.04 5.12 -2.23
N LEU A 19 -3.08 5.28 -1.32
CA LEU A 19 -3.16 6.33 -0.29
C LEU A 19 -3.04 7.74 -0.87
N LEU A 20 -2.23 7.92 -1.92
CA LEU A 20 -2.13 9.20 -2.61
C LEU A 20 -3.44 9.56 -3.33
N TRP A 21 -4.08 8.58 -3.96
CA TRP A 21 -5.31 8.77 -4.75
C TRP A 21 -6.54 8.99 -3.87
N LEU A 22 -6.74 8.17 -2.83
CA LEU A 22 -7.84 8.36 -1.86
C LEU A 22 -7.59 9.55 -0.91
N GLY A 23 -6.38 10.12 -0.94
CA GLY A 23 -5.99 11.24 -0.13
C GLY A 23 -5.64 10.85 1.31
N ARG A 24 -4.84 11.72 1.95
CA ARG A 24 -4.22 11.49 3.27
C ARG A 24 -5.21 11.25 4.43
N ARG A 25 -6.49 11.56 4.24
CA ARG A 25 -7.56 11.32 5.22
C ARG A 25 -8.13 9.92 5.13
N ALA A 26 -8.00 9.25 3.97
CA ALA A 26 -8.27 7.83 3.90
C ALA A 26 -7.30 7.11 4.83
N GLY A 27 -7.84 6.34 5.77
CA GLY A 27 -7.01 5.60 6.70
C GLY A 27 -6.21 4.53 5.95
N TRP A 28 -5.05 4.19 6.49
CA TRP A 28 -4.17 3.12 5.99
C TRP A 28 -4.88 1.77 5.78
N TRP A 29 -6.01 1.55 6.47
CA TRP A 29 -6.87 0.37 6.31
C TRP A 29 -7.52 0.27 4.93
N TRP A 30 -7.73 1.39 4.21
CA TRP A 30 -8.19 1.34 2.82
C TRP A 30 -7.14 0.74 1.88
N ALA A 31 -5.84 0.95 2.16
CA ALA A 31 -4.79 0.30 1.39
C ALA A 31 -4.74 -1.20 1.64
N ALA A 32 -5.05 -1.65 2.86
CA ALA A 32 -5.22 -3.07 3.16
C ALA A 32 -6.41 -3.67 2.39
N ALA A 33 -7.57 -3.00 2.40
CA ALA A 33 -8.76 -3.44 1.67
C ALA A 33 -8.54 -3.50 0.15
N ILE A 34 -7.91 -2.46 -0.43
CA ILE A 34 -7.57 -2.42 -1.86
C ILE A 34 -6.53 -3.50 -2.20
N GLY A 35 -5.49 -3.65 -1.37
CA GLY A 35 -4.48 -4.70 -1.57
C GLY A 35 -5.07 -6.10 -1.53
N LEU A 36 -5.94 -6.37 -0.56
CA LEU A 36 -6.63 -7.64 -0.42
C LEU A 36 -7.57 -7.90 -1.61
N ALA A 37 -8.39 -6.91 -2.00
CA ALA A 37 -9.32 -7.04 -3.12
C ALA A 37 -8.60 -7.25 -4.46
N LEU A 38 -7.54 -6.47 -4.73
CA LEU A 38 -6.73 -6.61 -5.93
C LEU A 38 -6.04 -7.97 -5.96
N SER A 39 -5.46 -8.40 -4.84
CA SER A 39 -4.80 -9.71 -4.74
C SER A 39 -5.78 -10.86 -4.93
N GLY A 40 -6.96 -10.80 -4.31
CA GLY A 40 -7.99 -11.84 -4.45
C GLY A 40 -8.55 -11.89 -5.87
N THR A 41 -8.62 -10.75 -6.56
CA THR A 41 -9.00 -10.70 -7.97
C THR A 41 -7.94 -11.39 -8.83
N ILE A 42 -6.65 -11.14 -8.59
CA ILE A 42 -5.56 -11.78 -9.35
C ILE A 42 -5.56 -13.29 -9.12
N GLU A 43 -5.64 -13.74 -7.87
CA GLU A 43 -5.71 -15.17 -7.57
C GLU A 43 -6.96 -15.82 -8.18
N GLY A 44 -8.12 -15.18 -8.09
CA GLY A 44 -9.36 -15.70 -8.67
C GLY A 44 -9.26 -15.84 -10.18
N VAL A 45 -8.70 -14.84 -10.88
CA VAL A 45 -8.46 -14.90 -12.33
C VAL A 45 -7.45 -16.00 -12.66
N GLN A 46 -6.36 -16.14 -11.89
CA GLN A 46 -5.37 -17.20 -12.10
C GLN A 46 -5.97 -18.59 -11.89
N ALA A 47 -6.75 -18.80 -10.84
CA ALA A 47 -7.40 -20.09 -10.56
C ALA A 47 -8.41 -20.48 -11.64
N LEU A 48 -9.08 -19.50 -12.26
CA LEU A 48 -10.05 -19.74 -13.34
C LEU A 48 -9.39 -19.93 -14.71
N MET A 49 -8.24 -19.30 -14.96
CA MET A 49 -7.58 -19.27 -16.28
C MET A 49 -6.39 -20.22 -16.41
N LEU A 50 -5.79 -20.66 -15.30
CA LEU A 50 -4.61 -21.52 -15.26
C LEU A 50 -4.94 -22.79 -14.49
N ALA A 51 -5.30 -23.86 -15.21
CA ALA A 51 -5.77 -25.12 -14.63
C ALA A 51 -4.78 -25.79 -13.65
N ASP A 52 -3.48 -25.49 -13.75
CA ASP A 52 -2.42 -26.02 -12.88
C ASP A 52 -1.98 -25.06 -11.76
N ARG A 53 -2.55 -23.84 -11.66
CA ARG A 53 -2.18 -22.90 -10.59
C ARG A 53 -3.13 -23.02 -9.41
N VAL A 54 -2.60 -23.53 -8.31
CA VAL A 54 -3.28 -23.50 -7.01
C VAL A 54 -3.13 -22.08 -6.45
N ALA A 55 -4.27 -21.42 -6.17
CA ALA A 55 -4.27 -20.17 -5.40
C ALA A 55 -3.66 -20.43 -4.02
N ASP A 56 -2.69 -19.61 -3.61
CA ASP A 56 -1.94 -19.76 -2.37
C ASP A 56 -2.19 -18.56 -1.47
N VAL A 57 -2.81 -18.82 -0.31
CA VAL A 57 -3.06 -17.83 0.75
C VAL A 57 -1.80 -17.00 1.08
N ARG A 58 -0.60 -17.53 0.88
CA ARG A 58 0.66 -16.81 1.06
C ARG A 58 0.84 -15.65 0.09
N ASP A 59 0.39 -15.78 -1.16
CA ASP A 59 0.42 -14.72 -2.16
C ASP A 59 -0.56 -13.61 -1.77
N LEU A 60 -1.76 -13.98 -1.31
CA LEU A 60 -2.74 -13.03 -0.78
C LEU A 60 -2.20 -12.23 0.41
N LEU A 61 -1.53 -12.91 1.35
CA LEU A 61 -0.90 -12.28 2.50
C LEU A 61 0.27 -11.38 2.10
N ALA A 62 1.14 -11.84 1.19
CA ALA A 62 2.27 -11.07 0.68
C ALA A 62 1.84 -9.74 0.05
N ASN A 63 0.87 -9.81 -0.86
CA ASN A 63 0.35 -8.65 -1.58
C ASN A 63 -0.34 -7.66 -0.64
N THR A 64 -1.12 -8.16 0.32
CA THR A 64 -1.76 -7.32 1.34
C THR A 64 -0.71 -6.61 2.21
N LEU A 65 0.33 -7.31 2.63
CA LEU A 65 1.47 -6.74 3.38
C LEU A 65 2.17 -5.64 2.58
N GLY A 66 2.46 -5.89 1.31
CA GLY A 66 3.06 -4.90 0.40
C GLY A 66 2.25 -3.61 0.34
N SER A 67 0.95 -3.72 0.10
CA SER A 67 0.05 -2.57 0.04
C SER A 67 0.00 -1.78 1.35
N VAL A 68 -0.05 -2.46 2.50
CA VAL A 68 -0.01 -1.79 3.81
C VAL A 68 1.29 -1.03 4.01
N LEU A 69 2.43 -1.66 3.71
CA LEU A 69 3.75 -1.03 3.84
C LEU A 69 3.88 0.22 2.97
N GLY A 70 3.46 0.15 1.69
CA GLY A 70 3.47 1.30 0.79
C GLY A 70 2.66 2.49 1.30
N ALA A 71 1.46 2.22 1.82
CA ALA A 71 0.62 3.27 2.41
C ALA A 71 1.26 3.87 3.67
N LEU A 72 1.86 3.05 4.54
CA LEU A 72 2.54 3.55 5.74
C LEU A 72 3.76 4.42 5.41
N ILE A 73 4.54 4.04 4.38
CA ILE A 73 5.67 4.84 3.88
C ILE A 73 5.19 6.22 3.42
N VAL A 74 4.17 6.28 2.56
CA VAL A 74 3.62 7.55 2.08
C VAL A 74 3.06 8.37 3.25
N ARG A 75 2.31 7.75 4.17
CA ARG A 75 1.72 8.43 5.33
C ARG A 75 2.80 9.07 6.21
N THR A 76 3.89 8.36 6.46
CA THR A 76 5.01 8.85 7.28
C THR A 76 5.74 9.99 6.58
N VAL A 77 6.17 9.82 5.32
CA VAL A 77 6.83 10.88 4.52
C VAL A 77 6.00 12.15 4.49
N LEU A 78 4.70 12.02 4.19
CA LEU A 78 3.80 13.16 4.10
C LEU A 78 3.59 13.85 5.46
N ARG A 79 3.66 13.12 6.59
CA ARG A 79 3.59 13.69 7.95
C ARG A 79 4.85 14.49 8.27
N THR A 80 6.03 13.95 7.97
CA THR A 80 7.32 14.59 8.27
C THR A 80 7.50 15.90 7.48
N GLY A 81 7.05 15.95 6.22
CA GLY A 81 7.13 17.17 5.39
C GLY A 81 6.31 18.36 5.89
N ARG A 82 5.29 18.14 6.74
CA ARG A 82 4.45 19.23 7.28
C ARG A 82 5.04 19.91 8.52
N GLY A 83 5.85 19.21 9.30
CA GLY A 83 6.51 19.79 10.49
C GLY A 83 7.47 20.94 10.14
N SER A 84 8.07 20.87 8.95
CA SER A 84 9.04 21.87 8.48
C SER A 84 8.40 23.11 7.83
N ALA A 85 7.20 22.98 7.25
CA ALA A 85 6.50 24.10 6.62
C ALA A 85 5.87 25.06 7.64
N SER A 86 5.36 24.55 8.76
CA SER A 86 4.73 25.35 9.82
C SER A 86 5.70 26.25 10.61
N ARG A 87 7.02 26.07 10.46
CA ARG A 87 8.03 26.83 11.20
C ARG A 87 8.53 28.07 10.46
N ARG A 88 8.14 28.24 9.18
CA ARG A 88 8.64 29.32 8.32
C ARG A 88 7.77 30.59 8.33
N ASP A 89 6.57 30.54 8.89
CA ASP A 89 5.57 31.63 8.92
C ASP A 89 5.39 32.29 10.30
N ARG A 90 6.32 32.16 11.25
CA ARG A 90 6.23 32.95 12.50
C ARG A 90 6.70 34.39 12.22
N PRO A 91 5.82 35.41 12.29
CA PRO A 91 6.26 36.81 12.20
C PRO A 91 7.12 37.10 13.43
N SER A 92 8.25 37.77 13.22
CA SER A 92 9.08 38.32 14.30
C SER A 92 8.24 39.31 15.12
N PRO A 93 8.14 39.17 16.45
CA PRO A 93 7.56 40.23 17.27
C PRO A 93 8.50 41.44 17.23
N GLY A 94 8.00 42.55 16.70
CA GLY A 94 8.62 43.87 16.80
C GLY A 94 8.16 44.61 18.05
#